data_AF-A0A9D5TJP5-F1
#
_entry.id   AF-A0A9D5TJP5-F1
#
_cell.length_a   1.000
_cell.length_b   1.000
_cell.length_c   1.000
_cell.angle_alpha   90.00
_cell.angle_beta   90.00
_cell.angle_gamma   90.00
#
_symmetry.space_group_name_H-M   'P 1'
#
loop_
_entity.id
_entity.type
_entity.pdbx_description
1 polymer ?
#
loop_
_entity_poly.entity_id
_entity_poly.type
_entity_poly.pdbx_seq_one_letter_code
_entity_poly.pdbx_strand_id
1 'polypeptide(L)'
;MGNFIEELYYGNINPQDRSTRQNKVVQKQMEILTQSEDFLTKNLPEEHKKSFVTFSNAWDIINGESNLDSFILGFRLGASFTYDTFVSIASPFQSLSEE
;
A
#
# COMPACT_ATOMS: atom_id res chain seq x y z
N MET A 1 20.68 1.68 15.33
CA MET A 1 19.67 1.98 14.29
C MET A 1 19.87 3.43 13.83
N GLY A 2 20.98 3.73 13.17
CA GLY A 2 21.08 4.96 12.39
C GLY A 2 20.53 4.67 10.99
N ASN A 3 19.96 5.67 10.34
CA ASN A 3 19.69 5.69 8.89
C ASN A 3 18.41 4.98 8.40
N PHE A 4 17.44 4.62 9.26
CA PHE A 4 16.18 4.02 8.79
C PHE A 4 15.48 4.86 7.70
N ILE A 5 15.43 6.18 7.87
CA ILE A 5 14.80 7.09 6.92
C ILE A 5 15.59 7.20 5.61
N GLU A 6 16.93 7.19 5.68
CA GLU A 6 17.79 7.19 4.49
C GLU A 6 17.65 5.88 3.71
N GLU A 7 17.66 4.75 4.40
CA GLU A 7 17.47 3.41 3.80
C GLU A 7 16.06 3.24 3.21
N LEU A 8 15.04 3.85 3.82
CA LEU A 8 13.70 3.93 3.26
C LEU A 8 13.67 4.82 2.00
N TYR A 9 14.32 5.99 2.04
CA TYR A 9 14.38 6.91 0.91
C TYR A 9 15.12 6.32 -0.30
N TYR A 10 16.23 5.62 -0.05
CA TYR A 10 16.98 4.92 -1.10
C TYR A 10 16.27 3.65 -1.60
N GLY A 11 15.16 3.23 -0.97
CA GLY A 11 14.39 2.05 -1.36
C GLY A 11 15.00 0.72 -0.92
N ASN A 12 16.05 0.75 -0.09
CA ASN A 12 16.64 -0.45 0.50
C ASN A 12 15.67 -1.11 1.50
N ILE A 13 14.81 -0.30 2.13
CA ILE A 13 13.65 -0.78 2.87
C ILE A 13 12.43 -0.61 1.98
N ASN A 14 11.97 -1.70 1.38
CA ASN A 14 10.71 -1.73 0.67
C ASN A 14 9.60 -2.28 1.58
N PRO A 15 8.66 -1.45 2.05
CA PRO A 15 7.56 -1.92 2.89
C PRO A 15 6.65 -2.94 2.19
N GLN A 16 6.67 -2.96 0.85
CA GLN A 16 5.92 -3.91 0.02
C GLN A 16 6.71 -5.18 -0.33
N ASP A 17 7.99 -5.29 0.02
CA ASP A 17 8.77 -6.51 -0.30
C ASP A 17 8.24 -7.74 0.45
N ARG A 18 7.69 -7.56 1.66
CA ARG A 18 7.09 -8.66 2.42
C ARG A 18 5.85 -9.22 1.72
N SER A 19 4.96 -8.34 1.25
CA SER A 19 3.71 -8.74 0.59
C SER A 19 3.96 -9.34 -0.79
N THR A 20 4.97 -8.88 -1.53
CA THR A 20 5.26 -9.37 -2.89
C THR A 20 6.15 -10.62 -2.91
N ARG A 21 7.12 -10.75 -2.01
CA ARG A 21 8.08 -11.87 -2.01
C ARG A 21 7.72 -13.03 -1.10
N GLN A 22 6.98 -12.79 -0.01
CA GLN A 22 6.71 -13.83 1.00
C GLN A 22 5.24 -14.25 1.05
N ASN A 23 4.33 -13.48 0.46
CA ASN A 23 2.93 -13.84 0.45
C ASN A 23 2.60 -14.70 -0.78
N LYS A 24 2.52 -16.02 -0.55
CA LYS A 24 2.14 -17.01 -1.57
C LYS A 24 0.79 -16.71 -2.23
N VAL A 25 -0.14 -16.08 -1.50
CA VAL A 25 -1.44 -15.69 -2.06
C VAL A 25 -1.24 -14.59 -3.10
N VAL A 26 -0.48 -13.55 -2.76
CA VAL A 26 -0.20 -12.43 -3.68
C VAL A 26 0.53 -12.92 -4.93
N GLN A 27 1.52 -13.80 -4.79
CA GLN A 27 2.24 -14.38 -5.93
C GLN A 27 1.31 -15.15 -6.87
N LYS A 28 0.44 -16.00 -6.32
CA LYS A 28 -0.55 -16.74 -7.12
C LYS A 28 -1.53 -15.79 -7.83
N GLN A 29 -1.96 -14.73 -7.16
CA GLN A 29 -2.85 -13.74 -7.79
C GLN A 29 -2.14 -12.94 -8.88
N MET A 30 -0.86 -12.62 -8.70
CA MET A 30 -0.04 -11.99 -9.76
C MET A 30 0.06 -12.90 -10.99
N GLU A 31 0.34 -14.19 -10.80
CA GLU A 31 0.36 -15.15 -11.92
C GLU A 31 -0.98 -15.21 -12.66
N ILE A 32 -2.10 -15.26 -11.92
CA ILE A 32 -3.45 -15.26 -12.51
C ILE A 32 -3.70 -13.96 -13.27
N LEU A 33 -3.31 -12.82 -12.70
CA LEU A 33 -3.47 -11.50 -13.32
C LEU A 33 -2.71 -11.43 -14.64
N THR A 34 -1.43 -11.79 -14.65
CA THR A 34 -0.58 -11.80 -15.85
C THR A 34 -1.12 -12.75 -16.91
N GLN A 35 -1.52 -13.98 -16.53
CA GLN A 35 -2.09 -14.93 -17.49
C GLN A 35 -3.41 -14.43 -18.09
N SER A 36 -4.24 -13.76 -17.27
CA SER A 36 -5.51 -13.20 -17.71
C SER A 36 -5.30 -12.01 -18.64
N GLU A 37 -4.38 -11.11 -18.32
CA GLU A 37 -3.99 -9.98 -19.17
C GLU A 37 -3.45 -10.46 -20.52
N ASP A 38 -2.55 -11.45 -20.51
CA ASP A 38 -2.00 -12.06 -21.73
C ASP A 38 -3.10 -12.68 -22.60
N PHE A 39 -4.02 -13.42 -21.97
CA PHE A 39 -5.14 -14.03 -22.67
C PHE A 39 -6.04 -12.97 -23.32
N LEU A 40 -6.44 -11.93 -22.56
CA LEU A 40 -7.32 -10.88 -23.06
C LEU A 40 -6.64 -10.07 -24.18
N THR A 41 -5.37 -9.73 -24.02
CA THR A 41 -4.60 -8.97 -25.03
C THR A 41 -4.49 -9.73 -26.36
N LYS A 42 -4.37 -11.06 -26.31
CA LYS A 42 -4.29 -11.91 -27.51
C LYS A 42 -5.64 -12.14 -28.19
N ASN A 43 -6.72 -12.26 -27.41
CA ASN A 43 -8.02 -12.72 -27.92
C ASN A 43 -9.04 -11.60 -28.16
N LEU A 44 -8.83 -10.40 -27.60
CA LEU A 44 -9.74 -9.28 -27.83
C LEU A 44 -9.61 -8.76 -29.27
N PRO A 45 -10.74 -8.47 -29.96
CA PRO A 45 -10.75 -7.68 -31.17
C PRO A 45 -10.07 -6.32 -30.99
N GLU A 46 -9.46 -5.79 -32.05
CA GLU A 46 -8.67 -4.54 -32.00
C GLU A 46 -9.50 -3.35 -31.47
N GLU A 47 -10.78 -3.30 -31.80
CA GLU A 47 -11.74 -2.29 -31.31
C GLU A 47 -11.91 -2.32 -29.78
N HIS A 48 -11.79 -3.49 -29.15
CA HIS A 48 -11.94 -3.68 -27.70
C HIS A 48 -10.62 -3.59 -26.94
N LYS A 49 -9.48 -3.84 -27.61
CA LYS A 49 -8.14 -3.70 -26.99
C LYS A 49 -7.89 -2.28 -26.47
N LYS A 50 -8.30 -1.26 -27.23
CA LYS A 50 -8.16 0.14 -26.79
C LYS A 50 -8.90 0.41 -25.48
N SER A 51 -10.13 -0.10 -25.36
CA SER A 51 -10.92 0.02 -24.13
C SER A 51 -10.31 -0.78 -22.98
N PHE A 52 -9.78 -1.97 -23.24
CA PHE A 52 -9.09 -2.78 -22.23
C PHE A 52 -7.84 -2.06 -21.70
N VAL A 53 -6.98 -1.53 -22.58
CA VAL A 53 -5.81 -0.74 -22.18
C VAL A 53 -6.21 0.50 -21.37
N THR A 54 -7.27 1.20 -21.81
CA THR A 54 -7.78 2.36 -21.07
C THR A 54 -8.25 1.97 -19.67
N PHE A 55 -8.96 0.85 -19.55
CA PHE A 55 -9.39 0.30 -18.27
C PHE A 55 -8.21 -0.06 -17.38
N SER A 56 -7.23 -0.84 -17.87
CA SER A 56 -6.05 -1.24 -17.10
C SER A 56 -5.27 -0.02 -16.61
N ASN A 57 -5.03 0.97 -17.47
CA ASN A 57 -4.35 2.20 -17.08
C ASN A 57 -5.11 2.97 -16.00
N ALA A 58 -6.44 3.08 -16.11
CA ALA A 58 -7.26 3.75 -15.09
C ALA A 58 -7.23 2.99 -13.77
N TRP A 59 -7.29 1.67 -13.81
CA TRP A 59 -7.19 0.80 -12.64
C TRP A 59 -5.83 0.92 -11.95
N ASP A 60 -4.74 0.97 -12.71
CA ASP A 60 -3.38 1.15 -12.19
C ASP A 60 -3.21 2.49 -11.50
N ILE A 61 -3.74 3.58 -12.08
CA ILE A 61 -3.72 4.90 -11.46
C ILE A 61 -4.50 4.89 -10.13
N ILE A 62 -5.73 4.36 -10.13
CA ILE A 62 -6.56 4.32 -8.91
C ILE A 62 -5.87 3.51 -7.81
N ASN A 63 -5.32 2.35 -8.13
CA ASN A 63 -4.59 1.55 -7.14
C ASN A 63 -3.30 2.23 -6.68
N GLY A 64 -2.58 2.88 -7.60
CA GLY A 64 -1.38 3.66 -7.27
C GLY A 64 -1.68 4.76 -6.25
N GLU A 65 -2.71 5.56 -6.52
CA GLU A 65 -3.15 6.64 -5.62
C GLU A 65 -3.64 6.10 -4.28
N SER A 66 -4.45 5.03 -4.28
CA SER A 66 -4.94 4.41 -3.04
C SER A 66 -3.82 3.81 -2.19
N ASN A 67 -2.81 3.19 -2.83
CA ASN A 67 -1.63 2.65 -2.16
C ASN A 67 -0.76 3.76 -1.59
N LEU A 68 -0.56 4.87 -2.31
CA LEU A 68 0.18 6.04 -1.84
C LEU A 68 -0.49 6.68 -0.63
N ASP A 69 -1.80 6.88 -0.68
CA ASP A 69 -2.57 7.43 0.43
C ASP A 69 -2.49 6.51 1.67
N SER A 70 -2.70 5.21 1.49
CA SER A 70 -2.57 4.20 2.55
C SER A 70 -1.17 4.19 3.17
N PHE A 71 -0.14 4.35 2.34
CA PHE A 71 1.24 4.44 2.78
C PHE A 71 1.47 5.68 3.66
N ILE A 72 1.08 6.87 3.19
CA ILE A 72 1.22 8.12 3.93
C ILE A 72 0.43 8.08 5.25
N LEU A 73 -0.82 7.60 5.21
CA LEU A 73 -1.66 7.44 6.39
C LEU A 73 -1.03 6.48 7.41
N GLY A 74 -0.48 5.35 6.97
CA GLY A 74 0.20 4.40 7.84
C GLY A 74 1.36 5.03 8.61
N PHE A 75 2.20 5.83 7.94
CA PHE A 75 3.31 6.54 8.60
C PHE A 75 2.82 7.60 9.58
N ARG A 76 1.81 8.40 9.20
CA ARG A 76 1.23 9.41 10.08
C ARG A 76 0.63 8.78 11.34
N LEU A 77 -0.13 7.69 11.18
CA LEU A 77 -0.71 6.95 12.29
C LEU A 77 0.38 6.38 13.21
N GLY A 78 1.42 5.77 12.65
CA GLY A 78 2.55 5.25 13.42
C GLY A 78 3.29 6.33 14.23
N ALA A 79 3.52 7.50 13.62
CA ALA A 79 4.12 8.64 14.30
C ALA A 79 3.22 9.19 15.42
N SER A 80 1.93 9.38 15.15
CA SER A 80 0.95 9.81 16.16
C SER A 80 0.85 8.83 17.32
N PHE A 81 0.83 7.52 17.04
CA PHE A 81 0.81 6.48 18.06
C PHE A 81 2.06 6.53 18.95
N THR A 82 3.24 6.72 18.35
CA THR A 82 4.51 6.85 19.08
C THR A 82 4.52 8.11 19.96
N TYR A 83 4.05 9.24 19.42
CA TYR A 83 3.94 10.49 20.17
C TYR A 83 2.99 10.36 21.36
N ASP A 84 1.79 9.81 21.14
CA ASP A 84 0.81 9.60 22.20
C ASP A 84 1.33 8.68 23.31
N THR A 85 1.99 7.58 22.92
CA THR A 85 2.50 6.58 23.88
C THR A 85 3.65 7.10 24.74
N PHE A 86 4.60 7.83 24.15
CA PHE A 86 5.89 8.12 24.79
C PHE A 86 6.15 9.59 25.10
N VAL A 87 5.41 10.51 24.47
CA VAL A 87 5.65 11.96 24.59
C VAL A 87 4.47 12.67 25.23
N SER A 88 3.24 12.27 24.89
CA SER A 88 2.05 12.85 25.49
C SER A 88 1.98 12.54 26.99
N ILE A 89 1.89 13.60 27.80
CA ILE A 89 1.61 13.51 29.25
C ILE A 89 0.13 13.73 29.55
N ALA A 90 -0.69 13.91 28.52
CA ALA A 90 -2.13 14.02 28.68
C ALA A 90 -2.67 12.67 29.15
N SER A 91 -3.26 12.64 30.35
CA SER A 91 -3.96 11.44 30.80
C SER A 91 -5.15 11.19 29.88
N PRO A 92 -5.27 10.01 29.25
CA PRO A 92 -6.42 9.68 28.39
C PRO A 92 -7.74 9.63 29.18
N PHE A 93 -7.65 9.56 30.51
CA PHE A 93 -8.78 9.66 31.43
C PHE A 93 -8.55 10.80 32.43
N GLN A 94 -9.49 11.74 32.52
CA GLN A 94 -9.66 12.49 33.77
C GLN A 94 -10.20 11.49 34.80
N SER A 95 -9.59 11.45 35.98
CA SER A 95 -10.02 10.57 37.07
C SER A 95 -11.52 10.71 37.29
N LEU A 96 -12.25 9.59 37.35
CA LEU A 96 -13.69 9.55 37.68
C LEU A 96 -14.00 10.01 39.11
N SER A 97 -13.03 10.54 39.84
CA SER A 97 -13.17 11.04 41.20
C SER A 97 -13.34 12.56 41.21
N GLU A 98 -14.49 13.01 40.72
CA GLU A 98 -15.15 14.24 41.19
C GLU A 98 -16.66 13.93 41.31
N GLU A 99 -17.02 13.07 42.27
CA GLU A 99 -18.29 13.10 43.01
C GLU A 99 -18.13 12.41 44.38
#